data_AF-A0A2X2VG99-F1
#
_entry.id   AF-A0A2X2VG99-F1
#
_cell.length_a   1.000
_cell.length_b   1.000
_cell.length_c   1.000
_cell.angle_alpha   90.00
_cell.angle_beta   90.00
_cell.angle_gamma   90.00
#
_symmetry.space_group_name_H-M   'P 1'
#
loop_
_entity.id
_entity.type
_entity.pdbx_description
1 polymer ?
#
loop_
_entity_poly.entity_id
_entity_poly.type
_entity_poly.pdbx_seq_one_letter_code
_entity_poly.pdbx_strand_id
1 'polypeptide(L)'
;MLSFVVFAIFAYGGIEAVGGLVDKTEKPEKNFAKGIVFAAIVISVGYSLAIFLWGVSTNWQQVLSNGSVNLGNITYILMKSLGMTLGNALHLSPEAAMATGVWFARITGLSMFLAYTGAFFTLSYSPLKAIIQGTPKALWPAPMTTLNAAGMPATANVDAVSAGESVYSAGLFWR
;
A
#
# COMPACT_ATOMS: atom_id res chain seq x y z
N MET A 1 -20.72 -9.40 -2.72
CA MET A 1 -21.06 -7.96 -2.74
C MET A 1 -20.53 -7.25 -1.49
N LEU A 2 -20.89 -7.68 -0.27
CA LEU A 2 -20.40 -7.05 0.97
C LEU A 2 -18.86 -7.06 1.10
N SER A 3 -18.21 -8.18 0.78
CA SER A 3 -16.74 -8.29 0.81
C SER A 3 -16.03 -7.25 -0.08
N PHE A 4 -16.57 -6.99 -1.27
CA PHE A 4 -16.02 -6.00 -2.20
C PHE A 4 -16.09 -4.58 -1.63
N VAL A 5 -17.22 -4.21 -1.03
CA VAL A 5 -17.40 -2.89 -0.41
C VAL A 5 -16.41 -2.68 0.73
N VAL A 6 -16.19 -3.71 1.56
CA VAL A 6 -15.20 -3.67 2.64
C VAL A 6 -13.79 -3.46 2.09
N PHE A 7 -13.37 -4.21 1.06
CA PHE A 7 -12.08 -4.01 0.41
C PHE A 7 -11.93 -2.61 -0.21
N ALA A 8 -12.99 -2.10 -0.85
CA ALA A 8 -12.97 -0.77 -1.45
C ALA A 8 -12.79 0.33 -0.39
N ILE A 9 -13.45 0.22 0.77
CA ILE A 9 -13.28 1.17 1.88
C ILE A 9 -11.85 1.09 2.44
N PHE A 10 -11.35 -0.11 2.72
CA PHE A 10 -9.99 -0.29 3.25
C PHE A 10 -8.91 0.20 2.31
N ALA A 11 -9.13 0.17 0.99
CA ALA A 11 -8.19 0.70 0.01
C ALA A 11 -7.97 2.23 0.12
N TYR A 12 -8.92 2.97 0.72
CA TYR A 12 -8.76 4.40 1.03
C TYR A 12 -8.19 4.66 2.43
N GLY A 13 -7.97 3.62 3.24
CA GLY A 13 -7.25 3.73 4.51
C GLY A 13 -5.79 4.14 4.27
N GLY A 14 -5.23 4.97 5.15
CA GLY A 14 -3.87 5.52 4.98
C GLY A 14 -3.83 6.89 4.31
N ILE A 15 -4.96 7.44 3.86
CA ILE A 15 -5.01 8.80 3.28
C ILE A 15 -4.63 9.87 4.31
N GLU A 16 -4.79 9.58 5.61
CA GLU A 16 -4.33 10.41 6.72
C GLU A 16 -2.82 10.68 6.68
N ALA A 17 -2.04 9.78 6.08
CA ALA A 17 -0.61 9.97 5.93
C ALA A 17 -0.25 11.11 4.98
N VAL A 18 -1.16 11.45 4.06
CA VAL A 18 -1.02 12.58 3.13
C VAL A 18 -1.31 13.91 3.81
N GLY A 19 -2.04 13.90 4.94
CA GLY A 19 -2.34 15.10 5.73
C GLY A 19 -1.08 15.83 6.23
N GLY A 20 0.00 15.10 6.52
CA GLY A 20 1.29 15.69 6.91
C GLY A 20 2.00 16.48 5.81
N LEU A 21 1.48 16.45 4.56
CA LEU A 21 2.01 17.22 3.44
C LEU A 21 1.32 18.59 3.29
N VAL A 22 0.24 18.86 4.03
CA VAL A 22 -0.46 20.16 4.01
C VAL A 22 0.50 21.31 4.28
N ASP A 23 1.34 21.19 5.30
CA ASP A 23 2.32 22.22 5.70
C ASP A 23 3.41 22.46 4.66
N LYS A 24 3.62 21.51 3.74
CA LYS A 24 4.60 21.60 2.65
C LYS A 24 3.98 21.99 1.31
N THR A 25 2.67 22.19 1.27
CA THR A 25 1.92 22.49 0.03
C THR A 25 1.78 23.99 -0.14
N GLU A 26 2.13 24.53 -1.30
CA GLU A 26 1.85 25.94 -1.61
C GLU A 26 0.33 26.16 -1.71
N LYS A 27 -0.21 27.13 -0.96
CA LYS A 27 -1.66 27.45 -0.93
C LYS A 27 -2.52 26.19 -0.61
N PRO A 28 -2.34 25.59 0.58
CA PRO A 28 -2.94 24.30 0.92
C PRO A 28 -4.47 24.32 0.83
N GLU A 29 -5.11 25.43 1.23
CA GLU A 29 -6.56 25.71 1.14
C GLU A 29 -7.19 25.30 -0.20
N LYS A 30 -6.45 25.44 -1.31
CA LYS A 30 -6.92 25.16 -2.66
C LYS A 30 -6.20 23.99 -3.31
N ASN A 31 -4.87 23.94 -3.18
CA ASN A 31 -4.05 22.99 -3.94
C ASN A 31 -4.07 21.60 -3.34
N PHE A 32 -4.19 21.48 -2.02
CA PHE A 32 -4.25 20.18 -1.35
C PHE A 32 -5.53 19.43 -1.74
N ALA A 33 -6.68 20.09 -1.62
CA ALA A 33 -7.98 19.52 -2.01
C ALA A 33 -8.02 19.17 -3.50
N LYS A 34 -7.53 20.04 -4.39
CA LYS A 34 -7.42 19.75 -5.83
C LYS A 34 -6.51 18.56 -6.10
N GLY A 35 -5.39 18.44 -5.39
CA GLY A 35 -4.48 17.31 -5.50
C GLY A 35 -5.14 15.98 -5.13
N ILE A 36 -5.89 15.95 -4.01
CA ILE A 36 -6.65 14.76 -3.60
C ILE A 36 -7.70 14.37 -4.64
N VAL A 37 -8.51 15.34 -5.11
CA VAL A 37 -9.54 15.06 -6.12
C VAL A 37 -8.93 14.56 -7.43
N PHE A 38 -7.84 15.18 -7.88
CA PHE A 38 -7.12 14.74 -9.08
C PHE A 38 -6.58 13.31 -8.91
N ALA A 39 -5.94 13.01 -7.78
CA ALA A 39 -5.45 11.67 -7.48
C ALA A 39 -6.59 10.64 -7.44
N ALA A 40 -7.71 10.98 -6.81
CA ALA A 40 -8.89 10.11 -6.74
C ALA A 40 -9.45 9.79 -8.13
N ILE A 41 -9.53 10.78 -9.04
CA ILE A 41 -9.96 10.56 -10.42
C ILE A 41 -8.99 9.64 -11.16
N VAL A 42 -7.68 9.91 -11.08
CA VAL A 42 -6.65 9.11 -11.76
C VAL A 42 -6.68 7.66 -11.27
N ILE A 43 -6.74 7.45 -9.95
CA ILE A 43 -6.81 6.12 -9.35
C ILE A 43 -8.10 5.42 -9.76
N SER A 44 -9.25 6.10 -9.67
CA SER A 44 -10.56 5.50 -10.00
C SER A 44 -10.63 5.05 -11.45
N VAL A 45 -10.21 5.91 -12.39
CA VAL A 45 -10.19 5.59 -13.83
C VAL A 45 -9.18 4.48 -14.11
N GLY A 46 -7.96 4.59 -13.56
CA GLY A 46 -6.91 3.60 -13.75
C GLY A 46 -7.30 2.22 -13.24
N TYR A 47 -7.85 2.12 -12.01
CA TYR A 47 -8.35 0.87 -11.45
C TYR A 47 -9.51 0.28 -12.26
N SER A 48 -10.47 1.12 -12.69
CA SER A 48 -11.62 0.65 -13.47
C SER A 48 -11.17 0.05 -14.80
N LEU A 49 -10.25 0.73 -15.50
CA LEU A 49 -9.67 0.23 -16.75
C LEU A 49 -8.87 -1.05 -16.52
N ALA A 50 -8.04 -1.11 -15.47
CA ALA A 50 -7.25 -2.30 -15.17
C ALA A 50 -8.13 -3.53 -14.88
N ILE A 51 -9.16 -3.37 -14.03
CA ILE A 51 -10.12 -4.44 -13.73
C ILE A 51 -10.87 -4.86 -14.99
N PHE A 52 -11.32 -3.91 -15.80
CA PHE A 52 -12.02 -4.22 -17.05
C PHE A 52 -11.12 -4.99 -18.03
N LEU A 53 -9.89 -4.51 -18.26
CA LEU A 53 -8.94 -5.16 -19.15
C LEU A 53 -8.60 -6.58 -18.67
N TRP A 54 -8.38 -6.77 -17.37
CA TRP A 54 -8.17 -8.10 -16.79
C TRP A 54 -9.40 -9.00 -16.91
N GLY A 55 -10.59 -8.41 -16.75
CA GLY A 55 -11.88 -9.07 -16.92
C GLY A 55 -12.03 -9.68 -18.31
N VAL A 56 -11.64 -8.93 -19.35
CA VAL A 56 -11.73 -9.35 -20.75
C VAL A 56 -10.56 -10.23 -21.18
N SER A 57 -9.37 -10.04 -20.62
CA SER A 57 -8.15 -10.74 -21.06
C SER A 57 -7.94 -12.12 -20.40
N THR A 58 -8.65 -12.43 -19.31
CA THR A 58 -8.34 -13.61 -18.47
C THR A 58 -9.49 -14.61 -18.49
N ASN A 59 -9.18 -15.88 -18.79
CA ASN A 59 -10.13 -16.97 -18.53
C ASN A 59 -10.18 -17.29 -17.03
N TRP A 60 -11.09 -16.60 -16.33
CA TRP A 60 -11.26 -16.74 -14.87
C TRP A 60 -11.63 -18.15 -14.44
N GLN A 61 -12.38 -18.88 -15.25
CA GLN A 61 -12.74 -20.26 -14.93
C GLN A 61 -11.48 -21.13 -14.93
N GLN A 62 -10.64 -21.03 -15.95
CA GLN A 62 -9.38 -21.77 -16.00
C GLN A 62 -8.40 -21.37 -14.88
N VAL A 63 -8.30 -20.07 -14.56
CA VAL A 63 -7.38 -19.56 -13.54
C VAL A 63 -7.86 -19.91 -12.12
N LEU A 64 -9.14 -19.71 -11.81
CA LEU A 64 -9.69 -19.92 -10.46
C LEU A 64 -10.01 -21.39 -10.15
N SER A 65 -10.07 -22.26 -11.15
CA SER A 65 -10.26 -23.71 -10.94
C SER A 65 -9.04 -24.40 -10.31
N ASN A 66 -7.88 -23.75 -10.30
CA ASN A 66 -6.68 -24.30 -9.70
C ASN A 66 -6.71 -24.08 -8.18
N GLY A 67 -6.81 -25.16 -7.40
CA GLY A 67 -6.87 -25.12 -5.94
C GLY A 67 -5.65 -24.51 -5.23
N SER A 68 -4.58 -24.21 -5.96
CA SER A 68 -3.42 -23.47 -5.45
C SER A 68 -3.58 -21.95 -5.47
N VAL A 69 -4.65 -21.43 -6.08
CA VAL A 69 -4.89 -19.98 -6.23
C VAL A 69 -5.61 -19.43 -5.00
N ASN A 70 -5.07 -18.34 -4.44
CA ASN A 70 -5.66 -17.62 -3.31
C ASN A 70 -5.36 -16.11 -3.41
N LEU A 71 -5.90 -15.31 -2.48
CA LEU A 71 -5.71 -13.85 -2.49
C LEU A 71 -4.24 -13.42 -2.40
N GLY A 72 -3.37 -14.24 -1.82
CA GLY A 72 -1.94 -13.93 -1.65
C GLY A 72 -1.11 -14.15 -2.91
N ASN A 73 -1.54 -15.01 -3.83
CA ASN A 73 -0.77 -15.35 -5.03
C ASN A 73 -1.47 -15.09 -6.36
N ILE A 74 -2.76 -14.72 -6.35
CA ILE A 74 -3.55 -14.46 -7.56
C ILE A 74 -2.87 -13.47 -8.50
N THR A 75 -2.29 -12.39 -7.99
CA THR A 75 -1.62 -11.38 -8.81
C THR A 75 -0.45 -11.96 -9.59
N TYR A 76 0.37 -12.82 -8.97
CA TYR A 76 1.49 -13.46 -9.66
C TYR A 76 1.04 -14.42 -10.75
N ILE A 77 -0.05 -15.15 -10.48
CA ILE A 77 -0.64 -16.09 -11.43
C ILE A 77 -1.20 -15.34 -12.65
N LEU A 78 -1.91 -14.23 -12.42
CA LEU A 78 -2.44 -13.38 -13.47
C LEU A 78 -1.32 -12.74 -14.30
N MET A 79 -0.28 -12.20 -13.66
CA MET A 79 0.85 -11.61 -14.37
C MET A 79 1.66 -12.64 -15.16
N LYS A 80 1.81 -13.86 -14.64
CA LYS A 80 2.40 -14.97 -15.39
C LYS A 80 1.56 -15.30 -16.62
N SER A 81 0.24 -15.42 -16.47
CA SER A 81 -0.68 -15.69 -17.57
C SER A 81 -0.65 -14.61 -18.66
N LEU A 82 -0.58 -13.34 -18.24
CA LEU A 82 -0.44 -12.19 -19.14
C LEU A 82 0.86 -12.27 -19.93
N GLY A 83 2.00 -12.51 -19.28
CA GLY A 83 3.29 -12.60 -19.96
C GLY A 83 3.38 -13.80 -20.92
N MET A 84 2.79 -14.95 -20.58
CA MET A 84 2.71 -16.08 -21.50
C MET A 84 1.81 -15.78 -22.71
N THR A 85 0.65 -15.15 -22.49
CA THR A 85 -0.26 -14.74 -23.56
C THR A 85 0.41 -13.74 -24.51
N LEU A 86 1.14 -12.77 -23.97
CA LEU A 86 1.94 -11.84 -24.76
C LEU A 86 3.03 -12.55 -25.56
N GLY A 87 3.78 -13.46 -24.92
CA GLY A 87 4.82 -14.23 -25.61
C GLY A 87 4.27 -15.07 -26.77
N ASN A 88 3.10 -15.69 -26.58
CA ASN A 88 2.41 -16.43 -27.64
C ASN A 88 1.94 -15.49 -28.77
N ALA A 89 1.39 -14.31 -28.43
CA ALA A 89 0.96 -13.32 -29.42
C ALA A 89 2.14 -12.75 -30.25
N LEU A 90 3.34 -12.75 -29.69
CA LEU A 90 4.58 -12.38 -30.37
C LEU A 90 5.23 -13.55 -31.13
N HIS A 91 4.57 -14.71 -31.21
CA HIS A 91 5.08 -15.92 -31.86
C HIS A 91 6.42 -16.42 -31.29
N LEU A 92 6.67 -16.21 -30.00
CA LEU A 92 7.84 -16.76 -29.31
C LEU A 92 7.71 -18.30 -29.19
N SER A 93 8.85 -18.99 -28.99
CA SER A 93 8.82 -20.41 -28.67
C SER A 93 8.07 -20.65 -27.34
N PRO A 94 7.52 -21.85 -27.11
CA PRO A 94 6.84 -22.18 -25.85
C PRO A 94 7.70 -21.89 -24.61
N GLU A 95 9.00 -22.17 -24.68
CA GLU A 95 9.97 -21.93 -23.61
C GLU A 95 10.18 -20.44 -23.37
N ALA A 96 10.30 -19.65 -24.44
CA ALA A 96 10.46 -18.21 -24.36
C ALA A 96 9.18 -17.50 -23.86
N ALA A 97 8.00 -17.95 -24.28
CA ALA A 97 6.72 -17.46 -23.77
C ALA A 97 6.56 -17.78 -22.27
N MET A 98 6.92 -19.00 -21.85
CA MET A 98 6.94 -19.37 -20.43
C MET A 98 7.91 -18.50 -19.63
N ALA A 99 9.13 -18.28 -20.14
CA ALA A 99 10.12 -17.42 -19.50
C ALA A 99 9.62 -15.99 -19.36
N THR A 100 8.94 -15.46 -20.38
CA THR A 100 8.29 -14.14 -20.37
C THR A 100 7.26 -14.04 -19.25
N GLY A 101 6.38 -15.04 -19.12
CA GLY A 101 5.43 -15.12 -18.01
C GLY A 101 6.11 -15.13 -16.63
N VAL A 102 7.17 -15.92 -16.45
CA VAL A 102 7.91 -15.97 -15.18
C VAL A 102 8.54 -14.61 -14.85
N TRP A 103 9.11 -13.92 -15.83
CA TRP A 103 9.68 -12.59 -15.63
C TRP A 103 8.64 -11.54 -15.25
N PHE A 104 7.47 -11.57 -15.89
CA PHE A 104 6.35 -10.69 -15.53
C PHE A 104 5.93 -10.88 -14.07
N ALA A 105 5.79 -12.14 -13.62
CA ALA A 105 5.46 -12.44 -12.22
C ALA A 105 6.55 -11.95 -11.25
N ARG A 106 7.84 -12.13 -11.59
CA ARG A 106 8.97 -11.69 -10.76
C ARG A 106 9.06 -10.18 -10.63
N ILE A 107 8.96 -9.45 -11.74
CA ILE A 107 8.99 -7.98 -11.74
C ILE A 107 7.82 -7.44 -10.92
N THR A 108 6.64 -8.05 -11.06
CA THR A 108 5.46 -7.69 -10.25
C THR A 108 5.74 -7.90 -8.76
N GLY A 109 6.29 -9.06 -8.37
CA GLY A 109 6.66 -9.33 -6.98
C GLY A 109 7.64 -8.33 -6.41
N LEU A 110 8.68 -7.97 -7.17
CA LEU A 110 9.63 -6.95 -6.75
C LEU A 110 8.96 -5.57 -6.62
N SER A 111 8.09 -5.18 -7.56
CA SER A 111 7.38 -3.90 -7.49
C SER A 111 6.44 -3.83 -6.29
N MET A 112 5.72 -4.92 -5.98
CA MET A 112 4.84 -5.00 -4.82
C MET A 112 5.64 -4.93 -3.53
N PHE A 113 6.77 -5.64 -3.46
CA PHE A 113 7.67 -5.56 -2.32
C PHE A 113 8.14 -4.12 -2.07
N LEU A 114 8.69 -3.45 -3.09
CA LEU A 114 9.18 -2.07 -2.96
C LEU A 114 8.05 -1.09 -2.57
N ALA A 115 6.87 -1.22 -3.18
CA ALA A 115 5.71 -0.38 -2.87
C ALA A 115 5.24 -0.59 -1.43
N TYR A 116 5.10 -1.84 -0.98
CA TYR A 116 4.66 -2.16 0.38
C TYR A 116 5.70 -1.79 1.43
N THR A 117 6.99 -1.90 1.14
CA THR A 117 8.04 -1.39 2.01
C THR A 117 7.95 0.13 2.16
N GLY A 118 7.76 0.86 1.05
CA GLY A 118 7.56 2.32 1.11
C GLY A 118 6.29 2.72 1.88
N ALA A 119 5.19 1.99 1.66
CA ALA A 119 3.94 2.18 2.40
C ALA A 119 4.11 1.90 3.88
N PHE A 120 4.81 0.81 4.26
CA PHE A 120 5.10 0.47 5.65
C PHE A 120 5.80 1.62 6.38
N PHE A 121 6.92 2.13 5.84
CA PHE A 121 7.62 3.24 6.48
C PHE A 121 6.78 4.52 6.59
N THR A 122 6.00 4.83 5.55
CA THR A 122 5.15 6.02 5.51
C THR A 122 4.00 5.93 6.53
N LEU A 123 3.31 4.79 6.56
CA LEU A 123 2.15 4.56 7.42
C LEU A 123 2.53 4.29 8.87
N SER A 124 3.72 3.77 9.17
CA SER A 124 4.21 3.67 10.55
C SER A 124 4.56 5.05 11.12
N TYR A 125 5.16 5.92 10.31
CA TYR A 125 5.66 7.21 10.79
C TYR A 125 4.59 8.30 10.89
N SER A 126 3.72 8.41 9.88
CA SER A 126 2.81 9.55 9.80
C SER A 126 1.83 9.68 10.98
N PRO A 127 1.21 8.59 11.47
CA PRO A 127 0.33 8.65 12.63
C PRO A 127 1.07 9.04 13.91
N LEU A 128 2.28 8.49 14.13
CA LEU A 128 3.12 8.83 15.28
C LEU A 128 3.49 10.32 15.29
N LYS A 129 3.92 10.83 14.14
CA LYS A 129 4.21 12.26 13.99
C LYS A 129 2.97 13.11 14.26
N ALA A 130 1.83 12.75 13.67
CA ALA A 130 0.58 13.51 13.82
C ALA A 130 0.13 13.57 15.29
N ILE A 131 0.21 12.46 16.02
CA ILE A 131 -0.16 12.38 17.44
C ILE A 131 0.78 13.22 18.31
N ILE A 132 2.10 13.05 18.15
CA ILE A 132 3.11 13.74 18.99
C ILE A 132 3.10 15.25 18.73
N GLN A 133 2.97 15.68 17.47
CA GLN A 133 2.98 17.09 17.11
C GLN A 133 1.61 17.76 17.30
N GLY A 134 0.53 17.00 17.20
CA GLY A 134 -0.84 17.50 17.35
C GLY A 134 -1.33 17.63 18.80
N THR A 135 -0.58 17.10 19.78
CA THR A 135 -0.98 17.13 21.21
C THR A 135 0.00 17.94 22.06
N PRO A 136 -0.42 18.49 23.21
CA PRO A 136 0.45 19.28 24.07
C PRO A 136 1.71 18.51 24.49
N LYS A 137 2.88 19.13 24.37
CA LYS A 137 4.19 18.51 24.66
C LYS A 137 4.31 17.94 26.08
N ALA A 138 3.57 18.50 27.04
CA ALA A 138 3.55 18.04 28.43
C ALA A 138 3.01 16.60 28.60
N LEU A 139 2.30 16.06 27.61
CA LEU A 139 1.77 14.70 27.62
C LEU A 139 2.81 13.64 27.23
N TRP A 140 3.99 14.05 26.76
CA TRP A 140 5.00 13.15 26.20
C TRP A 140 6.33 13.24 26.95
N PRO A 141 7.08 12.13 27.07
CA PRO A 141 8.45 12.15 27.53
C PRO A 141 9.29 13.13 26.69
N ALA A 142 10.17 13.90 27.34
CA ALA A 142 11.01 14.91 26.67
C ALA A 142 11.72 14.38 25.40
N PRO A 143 12.30 13.16 25.36
CA PRO A 143 12.93 12.62 24.16
C PRO A 143 12.00 12.44 22.96
N MET A 144 10.71 12.14 23.20
CA MET A 144 9.71 11.97 22.15
C MET A 144 9.23 13.29 21.54
N THR A 145 9.57 14.43 22.15
CA THR A 145 9.19 15.77 21.66
C THR A 145 10.37 16.56 21.08
N THR A 146 11.59 16.06 21.25
CA THR A 146 12.80 16.68 20.68
C THR A 146 12.92 16.33 19.21
N LEU A 147 12.98 17.38 18.37
CA LEU A 147 13.10 17.23 16.93
C LEU A 147 14.59 17.14 16.54
N ASN A 148 14.91 16.23 15.62
CA ASN A 148 16.21 16.15 14.97
C ASN A 148 16.32 17.20 13.84
N ALA A 149 17.49 17.24 13.17
CA ALA A 149 17.76 18.18 12.07
C ALA A 149 16.79 18.08 10.87
N ALA A 150 16.08 16.96 10.73
CA ALA A 150 15.05 16.76 9.70
C ALA A 150 13.65 17.19 10.18
N GLY A 151 13.54 17.83 11.35
CA GLY A 151 12.25 18.24 11.94
C GLY A 151 11.41 17.07 12.44
N MET A 152 12.05 15.93 12.78
CA MET A 152 11.38 14.70 13.18
C MET A 152 11.66 14.38 14.66
N PRO A 153 10.66 13.90 15.44
CA PRO A 153 10.90 13.38 16.79
C PRO A 153 11.98 12.30 16.80
N ALA A 154 13.09 12.54 17.54
CA ALA A 154 14.31 11.76 17.39
C ALA A 154 14.21 10.32 17.92
N THR A 155 13.43 10.08 18.98
CA THR A 155 13.29 8.73 19.60
C THR A 155 11.91 8.08 19.42
N ALA A 156 10.94 8.75 18.78
CA ALA A 156 9.57 8.26 18.68
C ALA A 156 9.42 6.91 17.95
N ASN A 157 10.29 6.61 16.98
CA ASN A 157 10.23 5.36 16.22
C ASN A 157 10.77 4.14 16.97
N VAL A 158 11.66 4.33 17.95
CA VAL A 158 12.29 3.24 18.73
C VAL A 158 11.45 2.96 19.98
N ASP A 159 10.90 4.01 20.60
CA ASP A 159 10.14 3.88 21.83
C ASP A 159 8.65 3.51 21.62
N ALA A 160 8.07 3.74 20.44
CA ALA A 160 6.71 3.28 20.14
C ALA A 160 6.63 1.74 20.01
N VAL A 161 7.71 1.11 19.55
CA VAL A 161 7.82 -0.36 19.49
C VAL A 161 8.00 -0.94 20.90
N SER A 162 8.84 -0.32 21.75
CA SER A 162 9.04 -0.75 23.13
C SER A 162 7.85 -0.45 24.06
N ALA A 163 7.14 0.67 23.84
CA ALA A 163 5.89 0.98 24.55
C ALA A 163 4.75 0.04 24.13
N GLY A 164 4.71 -0.39 22.86
CA GLY A 164 3.83 -1.47 22.42
C GLY A 164 4.10 -2.75 23.20
N GLU A 165 5.36 -3.19 23.26
CA GLU A 165 5.76 -4.37 24.05
C GLU A 165 5.46 -4.23 25.55
N SER A 166 5.63 -3.04 26.15
CA SER A 166 5.30 -2.83 27.56
C SER A 166 3.79 -2.91 27.83
N VAL A 167 2.95 -2.42 26.91
CA VAL A 167 1.49 -2.51 27.01
C VAL A 167 0.99 -3.96 26.87
N TYR A 168 1.62 -4.77 26.01
CA TYR A 168 1.33 -6.20 25.92
C TYR A 168 1.81 -6.98 27.17
N SER A 169 2.91 -6.55 27.80
CA SER A 169 3.40 -7.17 29.05
C SER A 169 2.59 -6.79 30.31
N ALA A 170 1.80 -5.71 30.25
CA ALA A 170 1.03 -5.20 31.38
C ALA A 170 -0.41 -5.76 31.51
N GLY A 171 -0.79 -6.75 30.70
CA GLY A 171 -2.03 -7.53 30.91
C GLY A 171 -3.35 -6.75 30.83
N LEU A 172 -3.38 -5.56 30.21
CA LEU A 172 -4.57 -4.70 30.24
C LEU A 172 -5.56 -4.93 29.09
N PHE A 173 -5.36 -5.94 28.24
CA PHE A 173 -6.22 -6.22 27.07
C PHE A 173 -6.91 -7.59 27.09
N TRP A 174 -7.01 -8.21 28.27
CA TRP A 174 -7.97 -9.29 28.52
C TRP A 174 -8.65 -9.10 29.88
N ARG A 175 -9.56 -8.12 29.93
CA ARG A 175 -10.79 -8.18 30.72
C ARG A 175 -11.91 -7.49 29.96
#